data_AF-A0A2G5WNH0-F1
#
_entry.id   AF-A0A2G5WNH0-F1
#
_cell.length_a   1.000
_cell.length_b   1.000
_cell.length_c   1.000
_cell.angle_alpha   90.00
_cell.angle_beta   90.00
_cell.angle_gamma   90.00
#
_symmetry.space_group_name_H-M   'P 1'
#
loop_
_entity.id
_entity.type
_entity.pdbx_description
1 polymer ?
#
loop_
_entity_poly.entity_id
_entity_poly.type
_entity_poly.pdbx_seq_one_letter_code
_entity_poly.pdbx_strand_id
1 'polypeptide(L)'
;MDLVTISSNLLLISFIAYLVATLFFGGAIKKSKTEKAYHNSKWGTIGLVITIIGFLTHIGYFATRWIASGHAPLSNMFEFTTAFGMMLVGAFILLYIMYRTPSLGLFALPIAIIIISYATMFPREVTPLIPALQSKWLFIHVITTVIGESILAISAVAGLVFLVKNIDMTKKSKQRFWIEAVMFTLVLVLGFVVTSTTFKTMGYEAEFTYIDKNEAPAEITYHIPPLFGMNEYEAMTPGAMKPWVELPPIINAQRLTSLTWSVAVGAVLYLLLRLIARKPIAAVFQPLAKKANSQLMDEIGYRSVLIGFPVFTLGALIFAMIWAHEAWSRFWGWDPKEVWALITWLFYAAFLHLRLSRGWEGQKSAWLAVIGFVIIMFNLIAVNLIIAGLHSYA
;
A
#
# COMPACT_ATOMS: atom_id res chain seq x y z
N MET A 1 18.45 10.90 21.93
CA MET A 1 17.17 10.86 21.20
C MET A 1 16.49 9.56 21.56
N ASP A 2 15.20 9.59 21.88
CA ASP A 2 14.41 8.38 22.09
C ASP A 2 14.41 7.48 20.83
N LEU A 3 14.38 6.15 21.02
CA LEU A 3 14.46 5.19 19.91
C LEU A 3 13.25 5.29 18.98
N VAL A 4 12.07 5.64 19.50
CA VAL A 4 10.86 5.84 18.68
C VAL A 4 11.00 7.07 17.77
N THR A 5 11.64 8.13 18.27
CA THR A 5 11.97 9.32 17.47
C THR A 5 13.00 9.00 16.38
N ILE A 6 14.06 8.25 16.71
CA ILE A 6 15.05 7.81 15.72
C ILE A 6 14.38 6.96 14.65
N SER A 7 13.53 6.01 15.05
CA SER A 7 12.74 5.17 14.15
C SER A 7 11.92 6.02 13.18
N SER A 8 11.16 6.98 13.70
CA SER A 8 10.32 7.87 12.87
C SER A 8 11.13 8.69 11.86
N ASN A 9 12.32 9.18 12.26
CA ASN A 9 13.21 9.91 11.36
C ASN A 9 13.80 9.00 10.26
N LEU A 10 14.14 7.76 10.60
CA LEU A 10 14.64 6.78 9.62
C LEU A 10 13.58 6.43 8.57
N LEU A 11 12.31 6.33 8.97
CA LEU A 11 11.19 6.14 8.02
C LEU A 11 10.99 7.36 7.11
N LEU A 12 11.16 8.58 7.63
CA LEU A 12 11.09 9.78 6.80
C LEU A 12 12.24 9.84 5.79
N ILE A 13 13.46 9.48 6.21
CA ILE A 13 14.63 9.41 5.31
C ILE A 13 14.39 8.38 4.21
N SER A 14 13.88 7.19 4.54
CA SER A 14 13.58 6.16 3.54
C SER A 14 12.53 6.63 2.53
N PHE A 15 11.47 7.30 3.01
CA PHE A 15 10.45 7.91 2.17
C PHE A 15 11.02 8.90 1.15
N ILE A 16 11.84 9.85 1.62
CA ILE A 16 12.48 10.85 0.77
C ILE A 16 13.43 10.16 -0.23
N ALA A 17 14.21 9.17 0.21
CA ALA A 17 15.10 8.43 -0.66
C ALA A 17 14.34 7.72 -1.78
N TYR A 18 13.21 7.07 -1.50
CA TYR A 18 12.38 6.43 -2.53
C TYR A 18 11.79 7.44 -3.52
N LEU A 19 11.37 8.61 -3.05
CA LEU A 19 10.88 9.69 -3.90
C LEU A 19 11.98 10.16 -4.88
N VAL A 20 13.18 10.43 -4.36
CA VAL A 20 14.32 10.85 -5.16
C VAL A 20 14.74 9.75 -6.15
N ALA A 21 14.81 8.50 -5.69
CA ALA A 21 15.16 7.35 -6.53
C ALA A 21 14.19 7.17 -7.72
N THR A 22 12.90 7.41 -7.51
CA THR A 22 11.87 7.39 -8.57
C THR A 22 12.23 8.35 -9.70
N LEU A 23 12.68 9.57 -9.38
CA LEU A 23 13.10 10.56 -10.37
C LEU A 23 14.32 10.09 -11.18
N PHE A 24 15.27 9.43 -10.52
CA PHE A 24 16.44 8.86 -11.18
C PHE A 24 16.08 7.71 -12.13
N PHE A 25 15.15 6.82 -11.75
CA PHE A 25 14.63 5.79 -12.66
C PHE A 25 13.89 6.40 -13.86
N GLY A 26 13.08 7.44 -13.65
CA GLY A 26 12.47 8.21 -14.73
C GLY A 26 13.50 8.82 -15.69
N GLY A 27 14.58 9.41 -15.14
CA GLY A 27 15.71 9.95 -15.90
C GLY A 27 16.47 8.88 -16.69
N ALA A 28 16.67 7.70 -16.09
CA ALA A 28 17.30 6.55 -16.75
C ALA A 28 16.52 6.11 -18.00
N ILE A 29 15.19 6.08 -17.90
CA ILE A 29 14.30 5.75 -19.01
C ILE A 29 14.30 6.84 -20.07
N LYS A 30 14.28 8.12 -19.68
CA LYS A 30 14.26 9.24 -20.65
C LYS A 30 15.53 9.28 -21.51
N LYS A 31 16.71 9.09 -20.91
CA LYS A 31 18.01 9.19 -21.61
C LYS A 31 18.38 7.96 -22.43
N SER A 32 17.92 6.77 -22.05
CA SER A 32 18.22 5.55 -22.79
C SER A 32 17.38 5.44 -24.08
N LYS A 33 18.04 5.23 -25.23
CA LYS A 33 17.39 5.07 -26.55
C LYS A 33 17.07 3.61 -26.89
N THR A 34 17.74 2.64 -26.26
CA THR A 34 17.63 1.20 -26.57
C THR A 34 17.67 0.35 -25.31
N GLU A 35 17.14 -0.88 -25.39
CA GLU A 35 17.09 -1.84 -24.28
C GLU A 35 18.47 -2.15 -23.67
N LYS A 36 19.50 -2.33 -24.51
CA LYS A 36 20.89 -2.54 -24.07
C LYS A 36 21.50 -1.35 -23.30
N ALA A 37 21.07 -0.12 -23.61
CA ALA A 37 21.55 1.07 -22.92
C ALA A 37 20.97 1.23 -21.49
N TYR A 38 19.94 0.44 -21.12
CA TYR A 38 19.40 0.42 -19.75
C TYR A 38 20.33 -0.26 -18.76
N HIS A 39 20.92 -1.39 -19.13
CA HIS A 39 21.76 -2.21 -18.25
C HIS A 39 22.96 -1.46 -17.65
N ASN A 40 23.42 -0.40 -18.35
CA ASN A 40 24.59 0.41 -17.99
C ASN A 40 24.26 1.89 -17.75
N SER A 41 22.99 2.21 -17.52
CA SER A 41 22.58 3.60 -17.27
C SER A 41 23.08 4.07 -15.90
N LYS A 42 24.00 5.05 -15.88
CA LYS A 42 24.45 5.71 -14.64
C LYS A 42 23.28 6.21 -13.78
N TRP A 43 22.22 6.70 -14.42
CA TRP A 43 21.00 7.16 -13.73
C TRP A 43 20.25 6.01 -13.05
N GLY A 44 20.17 4.84 -13.70
CA GLY A 44 19.57 3.65 -13.11
C GLY A 44 20.40 3.13 -11.94
N THR A 45 21.73 3.16 -12.04
CA THR A 45 22.62 2.79 -10.92
C THR A 45 22.48 3.74 -9.74
N ILE A 46 22.46 5.06 -9.99
CA ILE A 46 22.24 6.06 -8.92
C ILE A 46 20.86 5.84 -8.27
N GLY A 47 19.81 5.63 -9.07
CA GLY A 47 18.47 5.31 -8.57
C GLY A 47 18.47 4.05 -7.68
N LEU A 48 19.15 2.99 -8.10
CA LEU A 48 19.30 1.77 -7.29
C LEU A 48 20.05 2.03 -5.97
N VAL A 49 21.19 2.74 -6.01
CA VAL A 49 21.98 3.05 -4.81
C VAL A 49 21.15 3.86 -3.81
N ILE A 50 20.44 4.89 -4.27
CA ILE A 50 19.54 5.67 -3.41
C ILE A 50 18.41 4.80 -2.85
N THR A 51 17.86 3.88 -3.66
CA THR A 51 16.85 2.93 -3.20
C THR A 51 17.39 2.01 -2.11
N ILE A 52 18.61 1.50 -2.26
CA ILE A 52 19.27 0.65 -1.27
C ILE A 52 19.51 1.43 0.03
N ILE A 53 19.98 2.69 -0.05
CA ILE A 53 20.12 3.56 1.13
C ILE A 53 18.76 3.77 1.81
N GLY A 54 17.71 4.05 1.03
CA GLY A 54 16.35 4.14 1.53
C GLY A 54 15.87 2.85 2.19
N PHE A 55 16.19 1.70 1.62
CA PHE A 55 15.84 0.39 2.18
C PHE A 55 16.59 0.07 3.47
N LEU A 56 17.89 0.37 3.55
CA LEU A 56 18.68 0.20 4.77
C LEU A 56 18.19 1.11 5.90
N THR A 57 17.79 2.35 5.58
CA THR A 57 17.18 3.25 6.57
C THR A 57 15.79 2.77 6.99
N HIS A 58 15.00 2.19 6.08
CA HIS A 58 13.72 1.57 6.42
C HIS A 58 13.88 0.33 7.32
N ILE A 59 14.90 -0.50 7.08
CA ILE A 59 15.32 -1.57 8.00
C ILE A 59 15.74 -0.99 9.34
N GLY A 60 16.46 0.12 9.35
CA GLY A 60 16.81 0.85 10.56
C GLY A 60 15.58 1.30 11.36
N TYR A 61 14.55 1.84 10.69
CA TYR A 61 13.24 2.14 11.29
C TYR A 61 12.66 0.89 11.96
N PHE A 62 12.62 -0.24 11.23
CA PHE A 62 12.03 -1.49 11.70
C PHE A 62 12.80 -2.03 12.92
N ALA A 63 14.13 -2.04 12.86
CA ALA A 63 15.00 -2.53 13.93
C ALA A 63 14.94 -1.66 15.19
N THR A 64 15.03 -0.33 15.04
CA THR A 64 14.95 0.59 16.19
C THR A 64 13.58 0.55 16.87
N ARG A 65 12.50 0.43 16.08
CA ARG A 65 11.15 0.26 16.62
C ARG A 65 10.95 -1.08 17.31
N TRP A 66 11.56 -2.14 16.77
CA TRP A 66 11.57 -3.45 17.42
C TRP A 66 12.22 -3.36 18.79
N ILE A 67 13.42 -2.79 18.87
CA ILE A 67 14.14 -2.64 20.15
C ILE A 67 13.32 -1.81 21.14
N ALA A 68 12.69 -0.73 20.69
CA ALA A 68 11.87 0.14 21.54
C ALA A 68 10.60 -0.55 22.06
N SER A 69 9.95 -1.39 21.26
CA SER A 69 8.68 -2.05 21.60
C SER A 69 8.87 -3.41 22.28
N GLY A 70 10.05 -4.01 22.17
CA GLY A 70 10.33 -5.37 22.67
C GLY A 70 9.77 -6.49 21.78
N HIS A 71 9.11 -6.16 20.67
CA HIS A 71 8.58 -7.11 19.69
C HIS A 71 8.72 -6.57 18.27
N ALA A 72 8.54 -7.41 17.25
CA ALA A 72 8.62 -6.93 15.88
C ALA A 72 7.49 -5.92 15.59
N PRO A 73 7.77 -4.80 14.89
CA PRO A 73 6.77 -3.79 14.57
C PRO A 73 5.87 -4.28 13.43
N LEU A 74 4.91 -5.13 13.81
CA LEU A 74 3.87 -5.73 12.97
C LEU A 74 2.53 -5.77 13.70
N SER A 75 2.45 -5.06 14.82
CA SER A 75 1.42 -5.20 15.84
C SER A 75 0.21 -4.31 15.62
N ASN A 76 0.30 -3.38 14.67
CA ASN A 76 -0.77 -2.46 14.31
C ASN A 76 -0.72 -2.13 12.81
N MET A 77 -1.73 -1.40 12.32
CA MET A 77 -1.85 -1.05 10.91
C MET A 77 -0.73 -0.15 10.38
N PHE A 78 -0.23 0.79 11.18
CA PHE A 78 0.92 1.63 10.80
C PHE A 78 2.14 0.75 10.53
N GLU A 79 2.45 -0.10 11.50
CA GLU A 79 3.57 -1.04 11.46
C GLU A 79 3.47 -2.06 10.33
N PHE A 80 2.32 -2.72 10.19
CA PHE A 80 2.08 -3.68 9.10
C PHE A 80 2.22 -3.03 7.73
N THR A 81 1.60 -1.86 7.53
CA THR A 81 1.61 -1.17 6.22
C THR A 81 3.01 -0.67 5.85
N THR A 82 3.77 -0.15 6.82
CA THR A 82 5.18 0.23 6.60
C THR A 82 6.04 -0.99 6.28
N ALA A 83 5.87 -2.11 6.98
CA ALA A 83 6.56 -3.36 6.68
C ALA A 83 6.21 -3.91 5.29
N PHE A 84 4.96 -3.80 4.85
CA PHE A 84 4.53 -4.15 3.49
C PHE A 84 5.21 -3.28 2.43
N GLY A 85 5.26 -1.96 2.64
CA GLY A 85 6.03 -1.05 1.78
C GLY A 85 7.52 -1.38 1.75
N MET A 86 8.11 -1.73 2.90
CA MET A 86 9.51 -2.14 3.01
C MET A 86 9.79 -3.41 2.19
N MET A 87 9.00 -4.46 2.38
CA MET A 87 9.18 -5.74 1.69
C MET A 87 8.91 -5.63 0.18
N LEU A 88 7.98 -4.78 -0.25
CA LEU A 88 7.76 -4.45 -1.66
C LEU A 88 9.01 -3.81 -2.30
N VAL A 89 9.65 -2.86 -1.60
CA VAL A 89 10.91 -2.26 -2.05
C VAL A 89 12.03 -3.29 -2.07
N GLY A 90 12.12 -4.15 -1.05
CA GLY A 90 13.09 -5.25 -1.02
C GLY A 90 12.94 -6.20 -2.21
N ALA A 91 11.71 -6.63 -2.52
CA ALA A 91 11.40 -7.44 -3.70
C ALA A 91 11.78 -6.72 -5.00
N PHE A 92 11.48 -5.42 -5.10
CA PHE A 92 11.92 -4.60 -6.24
C PHE A 92 13.45 -4.57 -6.39
N ILE A 93 14.20 -4.36 -5.31
CA ILE A 93 15.68 -4.34 -5.34
C ILE A 93 16.22 -5.66 -5.89
N LEU A 94 15.73 -6.79 -5.38
CA LEU A 94 16.16 -8.12 -5.84
C LEU A 94 15.91 -8.33 -7.34
N LEU A 95 14.72 -7.93 -7.82
CA LEU A 95 14.37 -8.04 -9.23
C LEU A 95 15.17 -7.07 -10.10
N TYR A 96 15.45 -5.87 -9.60
CA TYR A 96 16.30 -4.93 -10.32
C TYR A 96 17.73 -5.46 -10.46
N ILE A 97 18.28 -6.12 -9.43
CA ILE A 97 19.60 -6.74 -9.51
C ILE A 97 19.60 -7.88 -10.56
N MET A 98 18.54 -8.69 -10.60
CA MET A 98 18.41 -9.83 -11.51
C MET A 98 18.16 -9.43 -12.97
N TYR A 99 17.24 -8.49 -13.21
CA TYR A 99 16.75 -8.14 -14.56
C TYR A 99 17.19 -6.76 -15.05
N ARG A 100 17.74 -5.91 -14.18
CA ARG A 100 18.23 -4.55 -14.47
C ARG A 100 17.30 -3.71 -15.34
N THR A 101 16.01 -3.66 -14.96
CA THR A 101 14.97 -2.97 -15.71
C THR A 101 14.47 -1.72 -14.96
N PRO A 102 14.91 -0.49 -15.33
CA PRO A 102 14.48 0.77 -14.71
C PRO A 102 12.99 1.06 -14.75
N SER A 103 12.24 0.52 -15.71
CA SER A 103 10.78 0.69 -15.74
C SER A 103 10.09 0.08 -14.52
N LEU A 104 10.63 -0.98 -13.92
CA LEU A 104 10.07 -1.50 -12.67
C LEU A 104 10.22 -0.49 -11.54
N GLY A 105 11.37 0.18 -11.43
CA GLY A 105 11.62 1.16 -10.36
C GLY A 105 10.73 2.39 -10.46
N LEU A 106 10.42 2.83 -11.68
CA LEU A 106 9.51 3.95 -11.93
C LEU A 106 8.08 3.68 -11.43
N PHE A 107 7.65 2.43 -11.35
CA PHE A 107 6.27 2.09 -10.93
C PHE A 107 6.24 1.47 -9.51
N ALA A 108 7.21 0.63 -9.15
CA ALA A 108 7.29 -0.01 -7.84
C ALA A 108 7.48 1.01 -6.71
N LEU A 109 8.39 1.98 -6.86
CA LEU A 109 8.68 2.94 -5.80
C LEU A 109 7.51 3.89 -5.52
N PRO A 110 6.82 4.48 -6.52
CA PRO A 110 5.61 5.25 -6.24
C PRO A 110 4.52 4.45 -5.52
N ILE A 111 4.32 3.19 -5.89
CA ILE A 111 3.35 2.33 -5.20
C ILE A 111 3.77 2.11 -3.74
N ALA A 112 5.05 1.82 -3.48
CA ALA A 112 5.56 1.70 -2.11
C ALA A 112 5.44 2.99 -1.30
N ILE A 113 5.75 4.14 -1.90
CA ILE A 113 5.60 5.48 -1.29
C ILE A 113 4.14 5.73 -0.91
N ILE A 114 3.21 5.40 -1.81
CA ILE A 114 1.76 5.51 -1.60
C ILE A 114 1.31 4.64 -0.41
N ILE A 115 1.76 3.38 -0.36
CA ILE A 115 1.48 2.45 0.75
C ILE A 115 2.03 3.01 2.07
N ILE A 116 3.30 3.43 2.10
CA ILE A 116 3.94 4.00 3.30
C ILE A 116 3.24 5.29 3.73
N SER A 117 2.82 6.12 2.78
CA SER A 117 2.06 7.33 3.09
C SER A 117 0.70 7.00 3.69
N TYR A 118 0.01 6.01 3.15
CA TYR A 118 -1.25 5.52 3.70
C TYR A 118 -1.08 5.02 5.14
N ALA A 119 0.05 4.38 5.47
CA ALA A 119 0.34 3.97 6.84
C ALA A 119 0.22 5.12 7.84
N THR A 120 0.56 6.35 7.44
CA THR A 120 0.51 7.53 8.31
C THR A 120 -0.89 7.92 8.79
N MET A 121 -1.95 7.30 8.26
CA MET A 121 -3.34 7.40 8.76
C MET A 121 -3.55 6.75 10.11
N PHE A 122 -2.67 5.82 10.48
CA PHE A 122 -2.85 5.02 11.67
C PHE A 122 -2.02 5.59 12.83
N PRO A 123 -2.48 5.36 14.07
CA PRO A 123 -1.73 5.71 15.28
C PRO A 123 -0.29 5.20 15.21
N ARG A 124 0.65 6.04 15.63
CA ARG A 124 2.09 5.76 15.56
C ARG A 124 2.66 5.38 16.92
N GLU A 125 1.86 5.41 17.98
CA GLU A 125 2.27 5.00 19.31
C GLU A 125 2.68 3.53 19.32
N VAL A 126 3.59 3.20 20.22
CA VAL A 126 3.95 1.82 20.53
C VAL A 126 3.05 1.38 21.66
N THR A 127 2.14 0.45 21.37
CA THR A 127 1.21 -0.12 22.35
C THR A 127 1.69 -1.51 22.77
N PRO A 128 1.51 -1.91 24.04
CA PRO A 128 1.80 -3.27 24.48
C PRO A 128 0.99 -4.31 23.67
N LEU A 129 1.57 -5.49 23.46
CA LEU A 129 0.86 -6.59 22.81
C LEU A 129 -0.27 -7.10 23.71
N ILE A 130 -1.49 -7.17 23.16
CA ILE A 130 -2.59 -7.92 23.78
C ILE A 130 -2.20 -9.41 23.92
N PRO A 131 -2.73 -10.16 24.91
CA PRO A 131 -2.31 -11.54 25.18
C PRO A 131 -2.34 -12.47 23.96
N ALA A 132 -3.34 -12.33 23.09
CA ALA A 132 -3.48 -13.12 21.86
C ALA A 132 -2.32 -12.92 20.84
N LEU A 133 -1.56 -11.82 20.96
CA LEU A 133 -0.43 -11.50 20.09
C LEU A 133 0.93 -11.96 20.66
N GLN A 134 0.96 -12.52 21.88
CA GLN A 134 2.20 -12.95 22.54
C GLN A 134 2.61 -14.38 22.14
N SER A 135 2.66 -14.67 20.83
CA SER A 135 3.14 -15.96 20.30
C SER A 135 4.18 -15.75 19.21
N LYS A 136 5.18 -16.64 19.17
CA LYS A 136 6.17 -16.68 18.07
C LYS A 136 5.51 -16.98 16.72
N TRP A 137 4.38 -17.69 16.72
CA TRP A 137 3.65 -18.00 15.50
C TRP A 137 3.02 -16.78 14.86
N LEU A 138 2.58 -15.79 15.64
CA LEU A 138 2.13 -14.51 15.08
C LEU A 138 3.24 -13.89 14.23
N PHE A 139 4.45 -13.81 14.77
CA PHE A 139 5.59 -13.23 14.07
C PHE A 139 5.89 -13.97 12.76
N ILE A 140 5.97 -15.29 12.82
CA ILE A 140 6.25 -16.13 11.64
C ILE A 140 5.14 -15.97 10.60
N HIS A 141 3.88 -16.03 11.03
CA HIS A 141 2.70 -15.82 10.19
C HIS A 141 2.73 -14.45 9.49
N VAL A 142 2.83 -13.36 10.26
CA VAL A 142 2.67 -12.01 9.73
C VAL A 142 3.84 -11.64 8.83
N ILE A 143 5.09 -11.94 9.20
CA ILE A 143 6.24 -11.68 8.32
C ILE A 143 6.13 -12.45 7.02
N THR A 144 5.84 -13.74 7.09
CA THR A 144 5.74 -14.58 5.90
C THR A 144 4.60 -14.10 5.00
N THR A 145 3.48 -13.67 5.59
CA THR A 145 2.35 -13.08 4.86
C THR A 145 2.77 -11.80 4.13
N VAL A 146 3.39 -10.85 4.84
CA VAL A 146 3.84 -9.57 4.27
C VAL A 146 4.86 -9.79 3.14
N ILE A 147 5.78 -10.74 3.30
CA ILE A 147 6.72 -11.11 2.23
C ILE A 147 5.96 -11.68 1.02
N GLY A 148 5.04 -12.61 1.25
CA GLY A 148 4.21 -13.21 0.20
C GLY A 148 3.42 -12.15 -0.58
N GLU A 149 2.69 -11.28 0.12
CA GLU A 149 1.92 -10.18 -0.48
C GLU A 149 2.82 -9.22 -1.26
N SER A 150 4.02 -8.93 -0.75
CA SER A 150 4.96 -8.01 -1.40
C SER A 150 5.49 -8.57 -2.71
N ILE A 151 5.81 -9.87 -2.74
CA ILE A 151 6.21 -10.56 -3.96
C ILE A 151 5.03 -10.62 -4.94
N LEU A 152 3.81 -10.91 -4.47
CA LEU A 152 2.61 -10.89 -5.31
C LEU A 152 2.33 -9.49 -5.88
N ALA A 153 2.55 -8.42 -5.11
CA ALA A 153 2.37 -7.04 -5.54
C ALA A 153 3.32 -6.64 -6.69
N ILE A 154 4.54 -7.19 -6.75
CA ILE A 154 5.42 -7.02 -7.92
C ILE A 154 4.74 -7.49 -9.20
N SER A 155 3.96 -8.58 -9.16
CA SER A 155 3.28 -9.07 -10.36
C SER A 155 2.35 -8.00 -10.94
N ALA A 156 1.69 -7.22 -10.08
CA ALA A 156 0.85 -6.10 -10.48
C ALA A 156 1.65 -4.91 -10.99
N VAL A 157 2.83 -4.63 -10.42
CA VAL A 157 3.74 -3.61 -10.96
C VAL A 157 4.13 -3.96 -12.39
N ALA A 158 4.61 -5.19 -12.62
CA ALA A 158 4.99 -5.66 -13.95
C ALA A 158 3.79 -5.69 -14.90
N GLY A 159 2.63 -6.16 -14.41
CA GLY A 159 1.36 -6.15 -15.14
C GLY A 159 0.91 -4.74 -15.54
N LEU A 160 1.01 -3.75 -14.64
CA LEU A 160 0.67 -2.36 -14.94
C LEU A 160 1.60 -1.77 -16.00
N VAL A 161 2.91 -2.01 -15.89
CA VAL A 161 3.88 -1.60 -16.93
C VAL A 161 3.54 -2.24 -18.27
N PHE A 162 3.22 -3.54 -18.28
CA PHE A 162 2.78 -4.26 -19.48
C PHE A 162 1.52 -3.62 -20.08
N LEU A 163 0.49 -3.36 -19.28
CA LEU A 163 -0.78 -2.81 -19.74
C LEU A 163 -0.64 -1.40 -20.30
N VAL A 164 0.06 -0.51 -19.59
CA VAL A 164 0.32 0.87 -20.02
C VAL A 164 1.15 0.90 -21.31
N LYS A 165 2.08 -0.05 -21.48
CA LYS A 165 2.86 -0.19 -22.72
C LYS A 165 1.99 -0.63 -23.90
N ASN A 166 1.22 -1.71 -23.75
CA ASN A 166 0.61 -2.42 -24.87
C ASN A 166 -0.79 -1.92 -25.24
N ILE A 167 -1.49 -1.22 -24.34
CA ILE A 167 -2.82 -0.67 -24.63
C ILE A 167 -2.69 0.77 -25.16
N ASP A 168 -3.40 1.07 -26.25
CA ASP A 168 -3.44 2.42 -26.82
C ASP A 168 -4.22 3.38 -25.90
N MET A 169 -3.52 4.38 -25.34
CA MET A 169 -4.12 5.38 -24.45
C MET A 169 -4.81 6.53 -25.21
N THR A 170 -4.61 6.63 -26.52
CA THR A 170 -5.19 7.70 -27.36
C THR A 170 -6.65 7.40 -27.70
N LYS A 171 -6.98 6.13 -27.97
CA LYS A 171 -8.33 5.68 -28.29
C LYS A 171 -9.14 5.40 -27.02
N LYS A 172 -10.46 5.61 -27.08
CA LYS A 172 -11.35 5.22 -25.96
C LYS A 172 -11.53 3.70 -25.99
N SER A 173 -11.32 3.04 -24.86
CA SER A 173 -11.56 1.60 -24.70
C SER A 173 -11.85 1.27 -23.24
N LYS A 174 -12.52 0.14 -22.98
CA LYS A 174 -12.74 -0.37 -21.61
C LYS A 174 -11.41 -0.58 -20.88
N GLN A 175 -10.40 -1.06 -21.57
CA GLN A 175 -9.08 -1.32 -21.00
C GLN A 175 -8.36 -0.04 -20.58
N ARG A 176 -8.40 1.00 -21.42
CA ARG A 176 -7.91 2.33 -21.06
C ARG A 176 -8.62 2.89 -19.84
N PHE A 177 -9.95 2.77 -19.77
CA PHE A 177 -10.74 3.23 -18.63
C PHE A 177 -10.23 2.59 -17.33
N TRP A 178 -10.04 1.27 -17.31
CA TRP A 178 -9.57 0.56 -16.12
C TRP A 178 -8.12 0.89 -15.75
N ILE A 179 -7.22 1.08 -16.72
CA ILE A 179 -5.86 1.57 -16.41
C ILE A 179 -5.95 2.96 -15.77
N GLU A 180 -6.74 3.86 -16.36
CA GLU A 180 -6.89 5.21 -15.83
C GLU A 180 -7.56 5.20 -14.44
N ALA A 181 -8.48 4.27 -14.17
CA ALA A 181 -9.04 4.06 -12.84
C ALA A 181 -7.97 3.64 -11.82
N VAL A 182 -7.04 2.77 -12.20
CA VAL A 182 -5.87 2.43 -11.36
C VAL A 182 -5.01 3.67 -11.11
N MET A 183 -4.71 4.45 -12.15
CA MET A 183 -3.93 5.69 -12.00
C MET A 183 -4.66 6.73 -11.14
N PHE A 184 -5.99 6.80 -11.25
CA PHE A 184 -6.83 7.66 -10.43
C PHE A 184 -6.74 7.28 -8.95
N THR A 185 -6.84 5.99 -8.61
CA THR A 185 -6.67 5.52 -7.23
C THR A 185 -5.30 5.90 -6.65
N LEU A 186 -4.23 5.83 -7.45
CA LEU A 186 -2.90 6.29 -7.02
C LEU A 186 -2.89 7.81 -6.72
N VAL A 187 -3.60 8.62 -7.52
CA VAL A 187 -3.74 10.06 -7.27
C VAL A 187 -4.62 10.35 -6.06
N LEU A 188 -5.63 9.52 -5.77
CA LEU A 188 -6.43 9.67 -4.54
C LEU A 188 -5.57 9.54 -3.29
N VAL A 189 -4.64 8.58 -3.27
CA VAL A 189 -3.70 8.45 -2.15
C VAL A 189 -2.75 9.65 -2.09
N LEU A 190 -2.31 10.21 -3.22
CA LEU A 190 -1.55 11.48 -3.18
C LEU A 190 -2.40 12.64 -2.62
N GLY A 191 -3.68 12.71 -2.97
CA GLY A 191 -4.62 13.67 -2.39
C GLY A 191 -4.75 13.53 -0.88
N PHE A 192 -4.79 12.30 -0.38
CA PHE A 192 -4.70 12.03 1.05
C PHE A 192 -3.42 12.64 1.67
N VAL A 193 -2.24 12.34 1.11
CA VAL A 193 -0.96 12.84 1.63
C VAL A 193 -0.93 14.36 1.68
N VAL A 194 -1.36 15.01 0.60
CA VAL A 194 -1.42 16.47 0.50
C VAL A 194 -2.34 17.03 1.58
N THR A 195 -3.52 16.43 1.76
CA THR A 195 -4.50 16.91 2.74
C THR A 195 -3.98 16.79 4.16
N SER A 196 -3.53 15.58 4.55
CA SER A 196 -3.05 15.29 5.90
C SER A 196 -1.80 16.08 6.26
N THR A 197 -0.89 16.28 5.30
CA THR A 197 0.29 17.11 5.53
C THR A 197 -0.09 18.57 5.71
N THR A 198 -0.98 19.10 4.86
CA THR A 198 -1.38 20.51 4.89
C THR A 198 -2.03 20.87 6.24
N PHE A 199 -3.08 20.15 6.64
CA PHE A 199 -3.78 20.45 7.89
C PHE A 199 -2.93 20.20 9.14
N LYS A 200 -2.08 19.16 9.11
CA LYS A 200 -1.10 18.95 10.18
C LYS A 200 -0.11 20.10 10.29
N THR A 201 0.41 20.62 9.17
CA THR A 201 1.32 21.78 9.19
C THR A 201 0.63 23.07 9.60
N MET A 202 -0.68 23.18 9.38
CA MET A 202 -1.50 24.30 9.86
C MET A 202 -1.87 24.17 11.35
N GLY A 203 -1.54 23.04 12.00
CA GLY A 203 -1.89 22.79 13.40
C GLY A 203 -3.39 22.64 13.63
N TYR A 204 -4.13 22.08 12.65
CA TYR A 204 -5.56 21.83 12.83
C TYR A 204 -5.80 20.71 13.84
N GLU A 205 -6.59 21.01 14.87
CA GLU A 205 -7.01 20.07 15.90
C GLU A 205 -8.42 20.42 16.36
N ALA A 206 -9.30 19.43 16.43
CA ALA A 206 -10.67 19.60 16.91
C ALA A 206 -11.12 18.36 17.69
N GLU A 207 -11.47 18.55 18.95
CA GLU A 207 -11.89 17.51 19.89
C GLU A 207 -13.41 17.51 20.06
N PHE A 208 -13.96 16.30 20.08
CA PHE A 208 -15.39 16.06 20.27
C PHE A 208 -15.59 14.91 21.25
N THR A 209 -16.59 15.04 22.13
CA THR A 209 -17.17 13.91 22.86
C THR A 209 -18.24 13.25 22.00
N TYR A 210 -18.52 11.97 22.24
CA TYR A 210 -19.60 11.21 21.59
C TYR A 210 -20.03 10.02 22.44
N ILE A 211 -21.16 9.40 22.10
CA ILE A 211 -21.61 8.15 22.72
C ILE A 211 -21.22 6.96 21.85
N ASP A 212 -20.47 6.01 22.42
CA ASP A 212 -19.97 4.84 21.71
C ASP A 212 -21.04 3.75 21.52
N LYS A 213 -20.66 2.65 20.86
CA LYS A 213 -21.56 1.52 20.58
C LYS A 213 -22.06 0.77 21.84
N ASN A 214 -21.42 1.00 22.98
CA ASN A 214 -21.75 0.42 24.27
C ASN A 214 -22.48 1.44 25.17
N GLU A 215 -22.98 2.54 24.60
CA GLU A 215 -23.64 3.64 25.31
C GLU A 215 -22.71 4.34 26.33
N ALA A 216 -21.39 4.24 26.14
CA ALA A 216 -20.41 4.89 26.99
C ALA A 216 -19.91 6.21 26.37
N PRO A 217 -19.66 7.25 27.19
CA PRO A 217 -19.04 8.47 26.70
C PRO A 217 -17.60 8.19 26.25
N ALA A 218 -17.24 8.70 25.08
CA ALA A 218 -15.93 8.57 24.47
C ALA A 218 -15.51 9.88 23.81
N GLU A 219 -14.22 10.00 23.50
CA GLU A 219 -13.63 11.20 22.89
C GLU A 219 -13.00 10.85 21.53
N ILE A 220 -13.03 11.81 20.62
CA ILE A 220 -12.42 11.70 19.30
C ILE A 220 -11.75 13.02 18.89
N THR A 221 -10.50 12.93 18.45
CA THR A 221 -9.71 14.08 18.00
C THR A 221 -9.56 14.05 16.48
N TYR A 222 -9.88 15.14 15.82
CA TYR A 222 -9.73 15.32 14.39
C TYR A 222 -8.52 16.20 14.07
N HIS A 223 -7.61 15.70 13.23
CA HIS A 223 -6.45 16.46 12.72
C HIS A 223 -6.67 17.03 11.30
N ILE A 224 -7.90 16.90 10.80
CA ILE A 224 -8.40 17.46 9.54
C ILE A 224 -9.84 17.91 9.77
N PRO A 225 -10.36 18.91 9.03
CA PRO A 225 -11.70 19.43 9.27
C PRO A 225 -12.76 18.32 9.24
N PRO A 226 -13.55 18.14 10.33
CA PRO A 226 -14.51 17.05 10.45
C PRO A 226 -15.66 17.26 9.46
N LEU A 227 -15.87 16.28 8.59
CA LEU A 227 -17.03 16.24 7.69
C LEU A 227 -18.16 15.43 8.31
N PHE A 228 -17.80 14.40 9.09
CA PHE A 228 -18.72 13.50 9.76
C PHE A 228 -18.45 13.51 11.26
N GLY A 229 -19.53 13.52 12.05
CA GLY A 229 -19.51 13.45 13.51
C GLY A 229 -19.96 12.07 13.97
N MET A 230 -19.50 11.66 15.16
CA MET A 230 -19.98 10.44 15.82
C MET A 230 -21.35 10.68 16.48
N ASN A 231 -22.02 9.62 16.94
CA ASN A 231 -23.33 9.69 17.57
C ASN A 231 -23.35 10.64 18.78
N GLU A 232 -24.30 11.58 18.78
CA GLU A 232 -24.50 12.58 19.83
C GLU A 232 -23.22 13.40 20.11
N TYR A 233 -22.52 13.80 19.06
CA TYR A 233 -21.26 14.51 19.23
C TYR A 233 -21.44 15.91 19.84
N GLU A 234 -20.55 16.28 20.76
CA GLU A 234 -20.44 17.65 21.27
C GLU A 234 -19.02 18.18 21.08
N ALA A 235 -18.89 19.41 20.58
CA ALA A 235 -17.59 20.03 20.35
C ALA A 235 -16.97 20.50 21.67
N MET A 236 -15.77 20.01 21.98
CA MET A 236 -14.98 20.47 23.13
C MET A 236 -14.13 21.68 22.76
N THR A 237 -13.61 21.71 21.52
CA THR A 237 -12.77 22.79 21.04
C THR A 237 -13.60 24.02 20.62
N PRO A 238 -13.37 25.21 21.22
CA PRO A 238 -14.09 26.43 20.84
C PRO A 238 -13.85 26.82 19.38
N GLY A 239 -14.92 27.06 18.63
CA GLY A 239 -14.83 27.47 17.23
C GLY A 239 -14.49 26.33 16.25
N ALA A 240 -14.51 25.07 16.70
CA ALA A 240 -14.36 23.92 15.82
C ALA A 240 -15.45 23.91 14.74
N MET A 241 -15.05 23.48 13.53
CA MET A 241 -16.00 23.25 12.45
C MET A 241 -16.97 22.14 12.88
N LYS A 242 -18.28 22.43 12.83
CA LYS A 242 -19.29 21.41 13.10
C LYS A 242 -19.32 20.39 11.95
N PRO A 243 -19.25 19.08 12.25
CA PRO A 243 -19.51 18.04 11.26
C PRO A 243 -20.84 18.23 10.54
N TRP A 244 -20.89 17.89 9.25
CA TRP A 244 -22.09 18.08 8.43
C TRP A 244 -23.14 17.00 8.65
N VAL A 245 -22.69 15.77 8.93
CA VAL A 245 -23.54 14.59 9.07
C VAL A 245 -23.11 13.80 10.29
N GLU A 246 -24.08 13.42 11.10
CA GLU A 246 -23.89 12.51 12.23
C GLU A 246 -23.97 11.06 11.76
N LEU A 247 -23.08 10.21 12.28
CA LEU A 247 -23.00 8.79 11.95
C LEU A 247 -23.36 7.92 13.14
N PRO A 248 -23.92 6.72 12.89
CA PRO A 248 -24.15 5.74 13.96
C PRO A 248 -22.82 5.34 14.62
N PRO A 249 -22.83 4.90 15.90
CA PRO A 249 -21.62 4.65 16.69
C PRO A 249 -20.76 3.48 16.18
N ILE A 250 -21.22 2.77 15.15
CA ILE A 250 -20.53 1.65 14.51
C ILE A 250 -19.53 2.14 13.44
N ILE A 251 -19.77 3.31 12.83
CA ILE A 251 -18.94 3.83 11.73
C ILE A 251 -17.98 4.88 12.29
N ASN A 252 -16.68 4.66 12.10
CA ASN A 252 -15.66 5.62 12.55
C ASN A 252 -15.66 6.89 11.66
N ALA A 253 -16.15 8.00 12.23
CA ALA A 253 -16.33 9.26 11.53
C ALA A 253 -15.00 9.96 11.16
N GLN A 254 -13.95 9.83 11.97
CA GLN A 254 -12.61 10.37 11.68
C GLN A 254 -11.99 9.68 10.45
N ARG A 255 -12.09 8.35 10.38
CA ARG A 255 -11.64 7.55 9.22
C ARG A 255 -12.42 7.93 7.96
N LEU A 256 -13.76 8.03 8.04
CA LEU A 256 -14.59 8.41 6.88
C LEU A 256 -14.33 9.85 6.42
N THR A 257 -14.10 10.77 7.35
CA THR A 257 -13.68 12.15 7.07
C THR A 257 -12.38 12.15 6.29
N SER A 258 -11.38 11.39 6.74
CA SER A 258 -10.08 11.26 6.07
C SER A 258 -10.21 10.69 4.66
N LEU A 259 -11.01 9.63 4.50
CA LEU A 259 -11.32 9.04 3.21
C LEU A 259 -12.00 10.05 2.28
N THR A 260 -12.99 10.79 2.76
CA THR A 260 -13.74 11.75 1.95
C THR A 260 -12.87 12.91 1.48
N TRP A 261 -12.03 13.46 2.37
CA TRP A 261 -11.05 14.49 2.01
C TRP A 261 -10.05 13.99 0.97
N SER A 262 -9.54 12.76 1.12
CA SER A 262 -8.63 12.17 0.13
C SER A 262 -9.26 11.98 -1.24
N VAL A 263 -10.52 11.57 -1.29
CA VAL A 263 -11.29 11.47 -2.54
C VAL A 263 -11.50 12.85 -3.15
N ALA A 264 -11.91 13.84 -2.35
CA ALA A 264 -12.18 15.20 -2.83
C ALA A 264 -10.91 15.89 -3.37
N VAL A 265 -9.86 15.97 -2.56
CA VAL A 265 -8.58 16.59 -2.94
C VAL A 265 -7.90 15.78 -4.04
N GLY A 266 -7.95 14.45 -3.96
CA GLY A 266 -7.43 13.56 -5.00
C GLY A 266 -8.14 13.75 -6.34
N ALA A 267 -9.46 13.91 -6.36
CA ALA A 267 -10.22 14.20 -7.57
C ALA A 267 -9.85 15.57 -8.16
N VAL A 268 -9.70 16.60 -7.32
CA VAL A 268 -9.23 17.92 -7.75
C VAL A 268 -7.82 17.82 -8.35
N LEU A 269 -6.89 17.16 -7.66
CA LEU A 269 -5.53 16.93 -8.16
C LEU A 269 -5.53 16.17 -9.48
N TYR A 270 -6.34 15.13 -9.61
CA TYR A 270 -6.48 14.37 -10.86
C TYR A 270 -6.96 15.27 -12.00
N LEU A 271 -7.98 16.09 -11.77
CA LEU A 271 -8.48 17.03 -12.77
C LEU A 271 -7.41 18.06 -13.14
N LEU A 272 -6.70 18.63 -12.17
CA LEU A 272 -5.60 19.58 -12.41
C LEU A 272 -4.48 18.94 -13.24
N LEU A 273 -4.02 17.74 -12.86
CA LEU A 273 -3.01 16.98 -13.61
C LEU A 273 -3.47 16.72 -15.05
N ARG A 274 -4.74 16.37 -15.25
CA ARG A 274 -5.32 16.13 -16.56
C ARG A 274 -5.48 17.41 -17.38
N LEU A 275 -5.81 18.54 -16.75
CA LEU A 275 -5.89 19.86 -17.40
C LEU A 275 -4.50 20.33 -17.87
N ILE A 276 -3.48 20.18 -17.02
CA ILE A 276 -2.09 20.54 -17.33
C ILE A 276 -1.53 19.63 -18.44
N ALA A 277 -1.69 18.31 -18.29
CA ALA A 277 -1.16 17.36 -19.26
C ALA A 277 -1.97 17.29 -20.57
N ARG A 278 -3.21 17.78 -20.56
CA ARG A 278 -4.22 17.70 -21.64
C ARG A 278 -4.46 16.27 -22.16
N LYS A 279 -4.16 15.26 -21.33
CA LYS A 279 -4.31 13.83 -21.63
C LYS A 279 -4.49 13.02 -20.34
N PRO A 280 -5.00 11.78 -20.42
CA PRO A 280 -5.09 10.89 -19.26
C PRO A 280 -3.72 10.68 -18.61
N ILE A 281 -3.70 10.41 -17.31
CA ILE A 281 -2.46 10.23 -16.56
C ILE A 281 -1.70 9.01 -17.10
N ALA A 282 -2.40 7.92 -17.42
CA ALA A 282 -1.77 6.76 -18.04
C ALA A 282 -1.03 7.11 -19.35
N ALA A 283 -1.53 8.07 -20.13
CA ALA A 283 -0.89 8.56 -21.35
C ALA A 283 0.34 9.43 -21.10
N VAL A 284 0.49 10.02 -19.91
CA VAL A 284 1.70 10.73 -19.48
C VAL A 284 2.83 9.75 -19.23
N PHE A 285 2.54 8.61 -18.61
CA PHE A 285 3.53 7.57 -18.29
C PHE A 285 3.81 6.61 -19.46
N GLN A 286 2.91 6.51 -20.44
CA GLN A 286 3.04 5.60 -21.56
C GLN A 286 4.38 5.71 -22.34
N PRO A 287 4.94 6.89 -22.64
CA PRO A 287 6.26 6.98 -23.28
C PRO A 287 7.40 6.33 -22.49
N LEU A 288 7.29 6.32 -21.16
CA LEU A 288 8.26 5.69 -20.26
C LEU A 288 8.05 4.17 -20.23
N ALA A 289 6.79 3.72 -20.18
CA ALA A 289 6.43 2.30 -20.23
C ALA A 289 6.73 1.64 -21.59
N LYS A 290 6.61 2.39 -22.71
CA LYS A 290 6.88 1.88 -24.07
C LYS A 290 8.28 1.31 -24.25
N LYS A 291 9.22 1.76 -23.43
CA LYS A 291 10.61 1.31 -23.46
C LYS A 291 10.88 0.03 -22.64
N ALA A 292 9.89 -0.45 -21.89
CA ALA A 292 9.97 -1.73 -21.19
C ALA A 292 9.82 -2.90 -22.18
N ASN A 293 10.33 -4.08 -21.85
CA ASN A 293 10.13 -5.29 -22.64
C ASN A 293 8.86 -6.02 -22.20
N SER A 294 7.93 -6.26 -23.13
CA SER A 294 6.62 -6.85 -22.79
C SER A 294 6.75 -8.30 -22.32
N GLN A 295 7.61 -9.08 -22.97
CA GLN A 295 7.82 -10.48 -22.62
C GLN A 295 8.47 -10.58 -21.24
N LEU A 296 9.46 -9.73 -20.97
CA LEU A 296 10.10 -9.67 -19.66
C LEU A 296 9.13 -9.25 -18.56
N MET A 297 8.25 -8.26 -18.79
CA MET A 297 7.26 -7.85 -17.79
C MET A 297 6.26 -8.98 -17.49
N ASP A 298 5.82 -9.72 -18.51
CA ASP A 298 4.94 -10.86 -18.31
C ASP A 298 5.65 -12.01 -17.56
N GLU A 299 6.91 -12.29 -17.88
CA GLU A 299 7.74 -13.30 -17.21
C GLU A 299 8.02 -12.93 -15.74
N ILE A 300 8.38 -11.68 -15.46
CA ILE A 300 8.55 -11.17 -14.10
C ILE A 300 7.24 -11.29 -13.34
N GLY A 301 6.12 -10.92 -13.97
CA GLY A 301 4.79 -11.05 -13.38
C GLY A 301 4.49 -12.49 -12.98
N TYR A 302 4.64 -13.42 -13.90
CA TYR A 302 4.41 -14.84 -13.67
C TYR A 302 5.34 -15.42 -12.58
N ARG A 303 6.65 -15.16 -12.65
CA ARG A 303 7.62 -15.65 -11.66
C ARG A 303 7.35 -15.10 -10.26
N SER A 304 6.90 -13.85 -10.19
CA SER A 304 6.49 -13.23 -8.92
C SER A 304 5.29 -13.96 -8.33
N VAL A 305 4.26 -14.30 -9.13
CA VAL A 305 3.14 -15.12 -8.63
C VAL A 305 3.59 -16.52 -8.23
N LEU A 306 4.44 -17.16 -9.04
CA LEU A 306 4.94 -18.51 -8.79
C LEU A 306 5.69 -18.62 -7.44
N ILE A 307 6.45 -17.59 -7.06
CA ILE A 307 7.19 -17.54 -5.79
C ILE A 307 6.30 -17.01 -4.66
N GLY A 308 5.54 -15.95 -4.91
CA GLY A 308 4.71 -15.28 -3.91
C GLY A 308 3.55 -16.17 -3.43
N PHE A 309 2.97 -17.00 -4.30
CA PHE A 309 1.83 -17.84 -3.94
C PHE A 309 2.17 -18.90 -2.87
N PRO A 310 3.24 -19.71 -2.99
CA PRO A 310 3.65 -20.61 -1.90
C PRO A 310 4.01 -19.88 -0.60
N VAL A 311 4.71 -18.75 -0.69
CA VAL A 311 5.07 -17.96 0.50
C VAL A 311 3.82 -17.40 1.19
N PHE A 312 2.88 -16.86 0.42
CA PHE A 312 1.59 -16.39 0.94
C PHE A 312 0.76 -17.55 1.51
N THR A 313 0.79 -18.74 0.89
CA THR A 313 0.12 -19.93 1.42
C THR A 313 0.66 -20.32 2.79
N LEU A 314 1.98 -20.35 2.95
CA LEU A 314 2.63 -20.64 4.24
C LEU A 314 2.27 -19.57 5.28
N GLY A 315 2.44 -18.30 4.93
CA GLY A 315 2.15 -17.18 5.84
C GLY A 315 0.66 -17.07 6.16
N ALA A 316 -0.13 -16.67 5.19
CA ALA A 316 -1.50 -16.20 5.38
C ALA A 316 -2.51 -17.31 5.68
N LEU A 317 -2.20 -18.57 5.32
CA LEU A 317 -3.09 -19.70 5.60
C LEU A 317 -2.49 -20.63 6.65
N ILE A 318 -1.36 -21.27 6.39
CA ILE A 318 -0.86 -22.36 7.26
C ILE A 318 -0.41 -21.84 8.62
N PHE A 319 0.51 -20.87 8.65
CA PHE A 319 1.01 -20.28 9.90
C PHE A 319 -0.07 -19.46 10.60
N ALA A 320 -0.99 -18.85 9.83
CA ALA A 320 -2.16 -18.17 10.37
C ALA A 320 -3.06 -19.13 11.16
N MET A 321 -3.38 -20.30 10.58
CA MET A 321 -4.21 -21.32 11.23
C MET A 321 -3.55 -21.86 12.52
N ILE A 322 -2.23 -22.07 12.51
CA ILE A 322 -1.48 -22.51 13.69
C ILE A 322 -1.56 -21.44 14.79
N TRP A 323 -1.31 -20.18 14.45
CA TRP A 323 -1.43 -19.07 15.40
C TRP A 323 -2.87 -18.93 15.93
N ALA A 324 -3.89 -19.03 15.07
CA ALA A 324 -5.29 -18.93 15.46
C ALA A 324 -5.68 -20.05 16.45
N HIS A 325 -5.15 -21.26 16.28
CA HIS A 325 -5.38 -22.35 17.21
C HIS A 325 -4.74 -22.08 18.58
N GLU A 326 -3.53 -21.52 18.62
CA GLU A 326 -2.90 -21.11 19.87
C GLU A 326 -3.63 -19.96 20.57
N ALA A 327 -4.09 -18.96 19.80
CA ALA A 327 -4.71 -17.76 20.35
C ALA A 327 -6.18 -17.96 20.77
N TRP A 328 -6.94 -18.74 19.99
CA TRP A 328 -8.41 -18.84 20.11
C TRP A 328 -8.92 -20.28 20.14
N SER A 329 -8.04 -21.28 20.23
CA SER A 329 -8.39 -22.71 20.25
C SER A 329 -9.17 -23.19 19.01
N ARG A 330 -9.07 -22.48 17.89
CA ARG A 330 -9.67 -22.83 16.59
C ARG A 330 -8.76 -22.46 15.44
N PHE A 331 -8.73 -23.25 14.37
CA PHE A 331 -7.86 -22.98 13.21
C PHE A 331 -8.41 -21.88 12.29
N TRP A 332 -9.72 -21.67 12.27
CA TRP A 332 -10.37 -20.70 11.39
C TRP A 332 -11.63 -20.16 12.05
N GLY A 333 -11.87 -18.88 11.84
CA GLY A 333 -12.93 -18.11 12.46
C GLY A 333 -13.87 -17.36 11.52
N TRP A 334 -13.63 -17.40 10.21
CA TRP A 334 -14.43 -16.70 9.20
C TRP A 334 -14.51 -15.18 9.41
N ASP A 335 -13.54 -14.61 10.10
CA ASP A 335 -13.50 -13.16 10.22
C ASP A 335 -13.11 -12.54 8.87
N PRO A 336 -13.39 -11.25 8.67
CA PRO A 336 -13.12 -10.59 7.40
C PRO A 336 -11.69 -10.77 6.89
N LYS A 337 -10.65 -10.71 7.74
CA LYS A 337 -9.27 -10.82 7.27
C LYS A 337 -8.93 -12.23 6.80
N GLU A 338 -9.37 -13.25 7.54
CA GLU A 338 -9.25 -14.64 7.13
C GLU A 338 -9.97 -14.89 5.80
N VAL A 339 -11.21 -14.42 5.65
CA VAL A 339 -11.98 -14.56 4.40
C VAL A 339 -11.26 -13.91 3.22
N TRP A 340 -10.73 -12.69 3.39
CA TRP A 340 -10.02 -11.99 2.33
C TRP A 340 -8.63 -12.59 2.03
N ALA A 341 -7.96 -13.19 3.01
CA ALA A 341 -6.77 -14.00 2.78
C ALA A 341 -7.09 -15.23 1.92
N LEU A 342 -8.21 -15.92 2.19
CA LEU A 342 -8.67 -17.05 1.38
C LEU A 342 -9.07 -16.62 -0.05
N ILE A 343 -9.78 -15.49 -0.21
CA ILE A 343 -10.11 -14.93 -1.53
C ILE A 343 -8.83 -14.62 -2.32
N THR A 344 -7.85 -13.99 -1.69
CA THR A 344 -6.55 -13.70 -2.31
C THR A 344 -5.86 -14.99 -2.75
N TRP A 345 -5.83 -16.00 -1.88
CA TRP A 345 -5.24 -17.30 -2.18
C TRP A 345 -5.93 -17.98 -3.37
N LEU A 346 -7.26 -18.08 -3.37
CA LEU A 346 -8.05 -18.67 -4.45
C LEU A 346 -7.84 -17.91 -5.77
N PHE A 347 -7.76 -16.59 -5.72
CA PHE A 347 -7.52 -15.78 -6.91
C PHE A 347 -6.15 -16.05 -7.54
N TYR A 348 -5.08 -16.10 -6.75
CA TYR A 348 -3.75 -16.39 -7.27
C TYR A 348 -3.55 -17.88 -7.63
N ALA A 349 -4.29 -18.79 -7.00
CA ALA A 349 -4.39 -20.18 -7.45
C ALA A 349 -5.04 -20.26 -8.83
N ALA A 350 -6.15 -19.53 -9.05
CA ALA A 350 -6.80 -19.43 -10.35
C ALA A 350 -5.90 -18.75 -11.40
N PHE A 351 -5.11 -17.73 -11.00
CA PHE A 351 -4.09 -17.12 -11.84
C PHE A 351 -3.12 -18.18 -12.37
N LEU A 352 -2.49 -18.95 -11.48
CA LEU A 352 -1.51 -19.97 -11.86
C LEU A 352 -2.16 -21.08 -12.68
N HIS A 353 -3.36 -21.49 -12.29
CA HIS A 353 -4.12 -22.49 -13.04
C HIS A 353 -4.37 -22.03 -14.48
N LEU A 354 -4.89 -20.82 -14.70
CA LEU A 354 -5.14 -20.28 -16.04
C LEU A 354 -3.86 -20.09 -16.85
N ARG A 355 -2.75 -19.77 -16.19
CA ARG A 355 -1.44 -19.66 -16.85
C ARG A 355 -0.96 -21.02 -17.35
N LEU A 356 -1.04 -22.06 -16.50
CA LEU A 356 -0.55 -23.40 -16.81
C LEU A 356 -1.49 -24.19 -17.73
N SER A 357 -2.81 -24.09 -17.54
CA SER A 357 -3.79 -24.92 -18.26
C SER A 357 -4.26 -24.29 -19.57
N ARG A 358 -4.42 -22.96 -19.61
CA ARG A 358 -4.95 -22.24 -20.79
C ARG A 358 -3.93 -21.35 -21.48
N GLY A 359 -2.67 -21.36 -21.04
CA GLY A 359 -1.60 -20.55 -21.65
C GLY A 359 -1.91 -19.06 -21.63
N TRP A 360 -2.53 -18.55 -20.56
CA TRP A 360 -2.88 -17.13 -20.48
C TRP A 360 -1.63 -16.25 -20.33
N GLU A 361 -1.16 -15.70 -21.44
CA GLU A 361 0.02 -14.83 -21.47
C GLU A 361 -0.30 -13.37 -21.83
N GLY A 362 0.67 -12.50 -21.55
CA GLY A 362 0.61 -11.09 -21.89
C GLY A 362 -0.57 -10.36 -21.24
N GLN A 363 -1.49 -9.83 -22.07
CA GLN A 363 -2.52 -8.92 -21.58
C GLN A 363 -3.49 -9.54 -20.55
N LYS A 364 -3.85 -10.81 -20.73
CA LYS A 364 -4.78 -11.49 -19.80
C LYS A 364 -4.12 -11.68 -18.43
N SER A 365 -2.89 -12.18 -18.43
CA SER A 365 -2.03 -12.34 -17.25
C SER A 365 -1.82 -11.01 -16.52
N ALA A 366 -1.51 -9.95 -17.28
CA ALA A 366 -1.29 -8.62 -16.71
C ALA A 366 -2.53 -8.05 -16.01
N TRP A 367 -3.73 -8.26 -16.56
CA TRP A 367 -4.98 -7.88 -15.89
C TRP A 367 -5.23 -8.68 -14.62
N LEU A 368 -5.02 -10.00 -14.65
CA LEU A 368 -5.15 -10.82 -13.45
C LEU A 368 -4.20 -10.34 -12.35
N ALA A 369 -2.95 -10.00 -12.69
CA ALA A 369 -1.98 -9.50 -11.72
C ALA A 369 -2.45 -8.19 -11.05
N VAL A 370 -2.93 -7.23 -11.85
CA VAL A 370 -3.46 -5.96 -11.33
C VAL A 370 -4.71 -6.18 -10.46
N ILE A 371 -5.63 -7.05 -10.87
CA ILE A 371 -6.83 -7.39 -10.08
C ILE A 371 -6.43 -8.07 -8.76
N GLY A 372 -5.46 -8.98 -8.78
CA GLY A 372 -4.95 -9.63 -7.57
C GLY A 372 -4.40 -8.62 -6.56
N PHE A 373 -3.66 -7.61 -7.02
CA PHE A 373 -3.22 -6.54 -6.14
C PHE A 373 -4.35 -5.65 -5.64
N VAL A 374 -5.39 -5.40 -6.44
CA VAL A 374 -6.60 -4.70 -5.96
C VAL A 374 -7.27 -5.50 -4.85
N ILE A 375 -7.30 -6.83 -4.92
CA ILE A 375 -7.82 -7.70 -3.85
C ILE A 375 -6.97 -7.58 -2.57
N ILE A 376 -5.64 -7.61 -2.69
CA ILE A 376 -4.74 -7.40 -1.53
C ILE A 376 -4.98 -6.01 -0.92
N MET A 377 -5.09 -4.96 -1.74
CA MET A 377 -5.33 -3.60 -1.29
C MET A 377 -6.72 -3.42 -0.68
N PHE A 378 -7.72 -4.15 -1.16
CA PHE A 378 -9.04 -4.17 -0.55
C PHE A 378 -8.98 -4.75 0.87
N ASN A 379 -8.25 -5.84 1.08
CA ASN A 379 -8.02 -6.40 2.41
C ASN A 379 -7.30 -5.40 3.32
N LEU A 380 -6.23 -4.78 2.83
CA LEU A 380 -5.46 -3.82 3.61
C LEU A 380 -6.26 -2.56 3.98
N ILE A 381 -7.05 -2.03 3.04
CA ILE A 381 -7.72 -0.73 3.20
C ILE A 381 -9.17 -0.93 3.67
N ALA A 382 -10.01 -1.57 2.87
CA ALA A 382 -11.46 -1.59 3.09
C ALA A 382 -11.86 -2.43 4.30
N VAL A 383 -11.27 -3.61 4.47
CA VAL A 383 -11.60 -4.50 5.61
C VAL A 383 -11.24 -3.82 6.94
N ASN A 384 -10.07 -3.16 7.02
CA ASN A 384 -9.65 -2.48 8.24
C ASN A 384 -10.40 -1.16 8.52
N LEU A 385 -10.94 -0.50 7.48
CA LEU A 385 -11.67 0.77 7.65
C LEU A 385 -13.17 0.58 7.90
N ILE A 386 -13.79 -0.47 7.34
CA ILE A 386 -15.25 -0.61 7.25
C ILE A 386 -15.78 -1.77 8.10
N ILE A 387 -14.99 -2.84 8.31
CA ILE A 387 -15.50 -4.08 8.92
C ILE A 387 -14.76 -4.37 10.22
N ALA A 388 -15.45 -4.18 11.36
CA ALA A 388 -14.94 -4.61 12.65
C ALA A 388 -14.85 -6.15 12.70
N GLY A 389 -13.69 -6.70 13.06
CA GLY A 389 -13.45 -8.13 13.20
C GLY A 389 -12.51 -8.44 14.36
N LEU A 390 -12.31 -9.72 14.68
CA LEU A 390 -11.45 -10.18 15.79
C LEU A 390 -9.96 -9.87 15.58
N HIS A 391 -9.58 -9.51 14.35
CA HIS A 391 -8.25 -8.99 13.98
C HIS A 391 -8.23 -7.46 13.85
N SER A 392 -9.28 -6.75 14.26
CA SER A 392 -9.26 -5.30 14.33
C SER A 392 -8.16 -4.91 15.30
N TYR A 393 -7.17 -4.16 14.82
CA TYR A 393 -6.25 -3.39 15.67
C TYR A 393 -7.03 -2.20 16.26
N ALA A 394 -8.12 -2.52 16.99
CA ALA A 394 -8.92 -1.59 17.76
C ALA A 394 -8.19 -1.28 19.06
#